data_AF-A0A9J7AJQ6-F1
#
_entry.id   AF-A0A9J7AJQ6-F1
#
_cell.length_a   1.000
_cell.length_b   1.000
_cell.length_c   1.000
_cell.angle_alpha   90.00
_cell.angle_beta   90.00
_cell.angle_gamma   90.00
#
_symmetry.space_group_name_H-M   'P 1'
#
loop_
_entity.id
_entity.type
_entity.pdbx_description
1 polymer ?
#
loop_
_entity_poly.entity_id
_entity_poly.type
_entity_poly.pdbx_seq_one_letter_code
_entity_poly.pdbx_strand_id
1 'polypeptide(L)' 'MSSEIIENLRFLMSSAKERNIEQGVNTFSSYIEKLSSTNSGQLVYEDLYRELSGIQRFADFNNKEWQAVQAIFNAIESNR' A
#
# COMPACT_ATOMS: atom_id res chain seq x y z
N MET A 1 2.70 13.30 -0.06
CA MET A 1 1.79 12.22 0.38
C MET A 1 1.76 11.07 -0.61
N SER A 2 1.23 11.26 -1.83
CA SER A 2 1.14 10.18 -2.82
C SER A 2 2.49 9.51 -3.09
N SER A 3 3.59 10.28 -3.18
CA SER A 3 4.94 9.72 -3.42
C SER A 3 5.36 8.71 -2.35
N GLU A 4 5.22 9.03 -1.07
CA GLU A 4 5.62 8.15 0.03
C GLU A 4 4.78 6.87 0.07
N ILE A 5 3.47 6.99 -0.12
CA ILE A 5 2.58 5.83 -0.19
C ILE A 5 2.92 4.97 -1.42
N ILE A 6 3.15 5.58 -2.58
CA ILE A 6 3.54 4.88 -3.80
C ILE A 6 4.88 4.17 -3.63
N GLU A 7 5.87 4.79 -2.98
CA GLU A 7 7.17 4.19 -2.70
C GLU A 7 7.05 2.96 -1.81
N ASN A 8 6.25 3.04 -0.74
CA ASN A 8 5.99 1.89 0.13
C ASN A 8 5.20 0.77 -0.59
N LEU A 9 4.22 1.12 -1.43
CA LEU A 9 3.51 0.12 -2.26
C LEU A 9 4.43 -0.57 -3.27
N ARG A 10 5.36 0.19 -3.90
CA ARG A 10 6.38 -0.37 -4.81
C ARG A 10 7.36 -1.29 -4.08
N PHE A 11 7.73 -0.93 -2.86
CA PHE A 11 8.54 -1.78 -2.00
C PHE A 11 7.82 -3.10 -1.69
N LEU A 12 6.55 -3.04 -1.28
CA LEU A 12 5.74 -4.23 -1.00
C LEU A 12 5.61 -5.14 -2.22
N MET A 13 5.40 -4.58 -3.42
CA MET A 13 5.38 -5.36 -4.66
C MET A 13 6.73 -6.02 -4.97
N SER A 14 7.83 -5.28 -4.79
CA SER A 14 9.18 -5.81 -5.02
C SER A 14 9.49 -6.95 -4.05
N SER A 15 9.14 -6.78 -2.77
CA SER A 15 9.36 -7.81 -1.74
C SER A 15 8.50 -9.05 -1.98
N ALA A 16 7.24 -8.88 -2.38
CA ALA A 16 6.38 -9.99 -2.78
C ALA A 16 6.97 -10.80 -3.95
N LYS A 17 7.52 -10.10 -4.96
CA LYS A 17 8.20 -10.73 -6.09
C LYS A 17 9.47 -11.48 -5.67
N GLU A 18 10.31 -10.88 -4.82
CA GLU A 18 11.54 -11.51 -4.30
C GLU A 18 11.22 -12.78 -3.49
N ARG A 19 10.11 -12.78 -2.76
CA ARG A 19 9.62 -13.92 -1.97
C ARG A 19 8.79 -14.92 -2.77
N ASN A 20 8.55 -14.66 -4.06
CA ASN A 20 7.71 -15.46 -4.95
C ASN A 20 6.29 -15.67 -4.39
N ILE A 21 5.68 -14.60 -3.88
CA ILE A 21 4.30 -14.56 -3.37
C ILE A 21 3.48 -13.52 -4.13
N GLU A 22 2.17 -13.76 -4.27
CA GLU A 22 1.26 -12.86 -5.00
C GLU A 22 0.43 -11.95 -4.08
N GLN A 23 0.65 -12.03 -2.76
CA GLN A 23 -0.20 -11.35 -1.78
C GLN A 23 -0.24 -9.84 -2.02
N GLY A 24 -1.45 -9.32 -2.22
CA GLY A 24 -1.69 -7.89 -2.40
C GLY A 24 -1.07 -7.25 -3.65
N VAL A 25 -0.33 -7.99 -4.51
CA VAL A 25 0.41 -7.41 -5.64
C VAL A 25 -0.52 -6.67 -6.61
N ASN A 26 -1.65 -7.28 -6.98
CA ASN A 26 -2.65 -6.65 -7.84
C ASN A 26 -3.25 -5.40 -7.20
N THR A 27 -3.52 -5.48 -5.89
CA THR A 27 -4.05 -4.36 -5.11
C THR A 27 -3.05 -3.20 -5.08
N PHE A 28 -1.77 -3.48 -4.76
CA PHE A 28 -0.71 -2.49 -4.72
C PHE A 28 -0.51 -1.81 -6.08
N SER A 29 -0.47 -2.60 -7.16
CA SER A 29 -0.35 -2.08 -8.53
C SER A 29 -1.51 -1.13 -8.88
N SER A 30 -2.75 -1.54 -8.59
CA SER A 30 -3.94 -0.74 -8.86
C SER A 30 -3.91 0.60 -8.10
N TYR A 31 -3.49 0.59 -6.83
CA TYR A 31 -3.41 1.83 -6.05
C TYR A 31 -2.25 2.72 -6.45
N ILE A 32 -1.12 2.17 -6.91
CA ILE A 32 -0.04 2.98 -7.49
C ILE A 32 -0.57 3.76 -8.71
N GLU A 33 -1.32 3.11 -9.60
CA GLU A 33 -1.91 3.77 -10.77
C GLU A 33 -2.93 4.85 -10.35
N LYS A 34 -3.86 4.52 -9.45
CA LYS A 34 -4.88 5.47 -8.95
C LYS A 34 -4.23 6.69 -8.29
N LEU A 35 -3.22 6.49 -7.45
CA LEU A 35 -2.51 7.56 -6.74
C LEU A 35 -1.55 8.35 -7.63
N SER A 36 -1.13 7.79 -8.76
CA SER A 36 -0.33 8.50 -9.77
C SER A 36 -1.19 9.34 -10.72
N SER A 37 -2.51 9.14 -10.71
CA SER A 37 -3.44 9.94 -11.51
C SER A 37 -3.67 11.32 -10.90
N THR A 38 -3.82 12.35 -11.74
CA THR A 38 -3.95 13.77 -11.33
C THR A 38 -5.20 14.07 -10.49
N ASN A 39 -6.14 13.12 -10.39
CA ASN A 39 -7.42 13.24 -9.68
C ASN A 39 -7.53 12.27 -8.49
N SER A 40 -6.40 11.88 -7.88
CA SER A 40 -6.41 11.08 -6.65
C SER A 40 -7.07 11.87 -5.51
N GLY A 41 -8.38 11.65 -5.31
CA GLY A 41 -9.15 12.27 -4.23
C GLY A 41 -9.04 11.52 -2.91
N GLN A 42 -9.54 12.13 -1.83
CA GLN A 42 -9.57 11.55 -0.47
C GLN A 42 -10.07 10.09 -0.44
N LEU A 43 -11.08 9.77 -1.27
CA LEU A 43 -11.67 8.44 -1.40
C LEU A 43 -10.66 7.35 -1.77
N VAL A 44 -9.63 7.67 -2.58
CA VAL A 44 -8.61 6.69 -2.97
C VAL A 44 -7.78 6.25 -1.77
N TYR A 45 -7.49 7.17 -0.84
CA TYR A 45 -6.74 6.87 0.37
C TYR A 45 -7.58 6.07 1.37
N GLU A 46 -8.86 6.39 1.51
CA GLU A 46 -9.78 5.62 2.37
C GLU A 46 -10.00 4.20 1.84
N ASP A 47 -10.17 4.06 0.53
CA ASP A 47 -10.27 2.75 -0.12
C ASP A 47 -8.96 1.96 0.03
N LEU A 48 -7.79 2.59 -0.15
CA LEU A 48 -6.49 1.95 0.09
C LEU A 48 -6.38 1.47 1.55
N TYR A 49 -6.77 2.30 2.51
CA TYR A 49 -6.73 1.93 3.92
C TYR A 49 -7.56 0.68 4.20
N ARG A 50 -8.79 0.61 3.65
CA ARG A 50 -9.68 -0.54 3.79
C ARG A 50 -9.09 -1.81 3.19
N GLU A 51 -8.61 -1.74 1.95
CA GLU A 51 -8.02 -2.90 1.27
C GLU A 51 -6.74 -3.39 1.97
N LEU A 52 -5.87 -2.47 2.36
CA LEU A 52 -4.62 -2.79 3.04
C LEU A 52 -4.87 -3.39 4.43
N SER A 53 -5.90 -2.93 5.15
CA SER A 53 -6.34 -3.54 6.41
C SER A 53 -6.79 -5.00 6.24
N GLY A 54 -7.49 -5.28 5.14
CA GLY A 54 -7.87 -6.64 4.77
C GLY A 54 -6.66 -7.52 4.48
N ILE A 55 -5.72 -7.02 3.67
CA ILE A 55 -4.48 -7.75 3.33
C ILE A 55 -3.65 -7.99 4.59
N GLN A 56 -3.41 -6.96 5.41
CA GLN A 56 -2.60 -7.07 6.64
C GLN A 56 -3.07 -8.19 7.58
N ARG A 57 -4.37 -8.43 7.65
CA ARG A 57 -4.93 -9.44 8.54
C ARG A 57 -4.53 -10.87 8.15
N PHE A 58 -4.27 -11.13 6.87
CA PHE A 58 -4.03 -12.48 6.33
C PHE A 58 -2.68 -12.65 5.63
N ALA A 59 -2.01 -11.55 5.31
CA ALA A 59 -0.72 -11.55 4.63
C ALA A 59 0.40 -11.98 5.57
N ASP A 60 1.33 -12.76 5.03
CA ASP A 60 2.56 -13.12 5.70
C ASP A 60 3.61 -12.04 5.45
N PHE A 61 3.57 -10.97 6.24
CA PHE A 61 4.54 -9.87 6.14
C PHE A 61 5.76 -10.10 7.05
N ASN A 62 6.95 -9.88 6.50
CA ASN A 62 8.18 -9.75 7.26
C ASN A 62 8.28 -8.37 7.92
N ASN A 63 9.27 -8.17 8.79
CA ASN A 63 9.42 -6.93 9.56
C ASN A 63 9.49 -5.66 8.69
N LYS A 64 10.16 -5.70 7.53
CA LYS A 64 10.29 -4.54 6.64
C LYS A 64 8.99 -4.24 5.91
N GLU A 65 8.29 -5.29 5.46
CA GLU A 65 6.97 -5.14 4.84
C GLU A 65 5.96 -4.59 5.85
N TRP A 66 5.99 -5.05 7.10
CA TRP A 66 5.19 -4.50 8.19
C TRP A 66 5.45 -3.01 8.43
N GLN A 67 6.72 -2.60 8.43
CA GLN A 67 7.09 -1.19 8.54
C GLN A 67 6.53 -0.36 7.38
N ALA A 68 6.59 -0.89 6.15
CA ALA A 68 6.03 -0.21 4.99
C ALA A 68 4.49 -0.08 5.06
N VAL A 69 3.79 -1.12 5.52
CA VAL A 69 2.34 -1.07 5.74
C VAL A 69 1.98 -0.02 6.80
N GLN A 70 2.70 0.01 7.92
CA GLN A 70 2.48 1.00 8.98
C GLN A 70 2.79 2.42 8.50
N ALA A 71 3.84 2.62 7.70
CA ALA A 71 4.14 3.92 7.10
C ALA A 71 2.99 4.41 6.20
N ILE A 72 2.38 3.51 5.42
CA ILE A 72 1.19 3.85 4.60
C ILE A 72 0.03 4.29 5.49
N PHE A 73 -0.29 3.55 6.56
CA PHE A 73 -1.37 3.94 7.46
C PHE A 73 -1.13 5.27 8.14
N ASN A 74 0.08 5.49 8.68
CA ASN A 74 0.44 6.76 9.30
C ASN A 74 0.34 7.93 8.32
N ALA A 75 0.76 7.74 7.06
CA ALA A 75 0.67 8.78 6.03
C ALA A 75 -0.78 9.14 5.68
N ILE A 76 -1.69 8.15 5.68
CA ILE A 76 -3.12 8.36 5.43
C ILE A 76 -3.77 9.04 6.64
N GLU A 77 -3.49 8.57 7.86
CA GLU A 77 -4.11 9.08 9.10
C GLU A 77 -3.64 10.48 9.47
N SER A 78 -2.37 10.83 9.21
CA SER A 78 -1.83 12.17 9.48
C SER A 78 -2.41 13.25 8.57
N ASN A 79 -3.18 12.88 7.55
CA ASN A 79 -3.83 13.78 6.59
C ASN A 79 -5.37 13.73 6.67
N ARG A 80 -5.93 13.17 7.75
CA ARG A 80 -7.33 13.33 8.14
C ARG A 80 -7.51 14.58 8.99
#